data_AF-A0A067NWC3-F1
#
_entry.id   AF-A0A067NWC3-F1
#
_cell.length_a   1.000
_cell.length_b   1.000
_cell.length_c   1.000
_cell.angle_alpha   90.00
_cell.angle_beta   90.00
_cell.angle_gamma   90.00
#
_symmetry.space_group_name_H-M   'P 1'
#
loop_
_entity.id
_entity.type
_entity.pdbx_description
1 polymer ?
#
loop_
_entity_poly.entity_id
_entity_poly.type
_entity_poly.pdbx_seq_one_letter_code
_entity_poly.pdbx_strand_id
1 'polypeptide(L)'
;MAAFEWPPDDELKGLFRPPPISNPPTIRDLSNVFHLKRDLFQVSDTYSNETVGKLVLLEHNLCRASLNEAPEPEPEPHGLQAILQQMQESQTMLLAAIDAARAEAATAAQANAAAIAALDARVAGIDARVAAIDTRVAAIDARVVGIDNKLDRLSTEMRQNHGAVAKILNSMQSAGLRTPLLTVPFANNQLPPQNLDVLRDRFTVLHLSAHQRRRYYHAYCPDGAIADDNEDGQTHAILQALGCKSTDNELGN
;
A
#
# COMPACT_ATOMS: atom_id res chain seq x y z
N MET A 1 13.18 -49.75 -71.86
CA MET A 1 11.86 -49.53 -71.23
C MET A 1 11.35 -50.88 -70.75
N ALA A 2 10.99 -51.00 -69.48
CA ALA A 2 10.26 -52.18 -69.00
C ALA A 2 8.99 -52.34 -69.84
N ALA A 3 8.62 -53.57 -70.20
CA ALA A 3 7.40 -53.83 -70.95
C ALA A 3 6.22 -53.27 -70.13
N PHE A 4 5.47 -52.33 -70.70
CA PHE A 4 4.25 -51.84 -70.06
C PHE A 4 3.29 -53.03 -69.93
N GLU A 5 2.95 -53.38 -68.70
CA GLU A 5 1.94 -54.40 -68.44
C GLU A 5 0.57 -53.78 -68.68
N TRP A 6 -0.09 -54.25 -69.74
CA TRP A 6 -1.47 -53.86 -70.02
C TRP A 6 -2.38 -54.24 -68.85
N PRO A 7 -3.48 -53.49 -68.62
CA PRO A 7 -4.48 -53.87 -67.65
C PRO A 7 -4.96 -55.32 -67.89
N PRO A 8 -5.24 -56.08 -66.83
CA PRO A 8 -5.72 -57.45 -66.95
C PRO A 8 -7.11 -57.48 -67.64
N ASP A 9 -7.46 -58.62 -68.27
CA ASP A 9 -8.60 -58.69 -69.19
C ASP A 9 -9.98 -58.45 -68.51
N ASP A 10 -10.05 -58.66 -67.20
CA ASP A 10 -11.18 -58.32 -66.35
C ASP A 10 -11.41 -56.81 -66.24
N GLU A 11 -10.33 -56.02 -66.21
CA GLU A 11 -10.40 -54.55 -66.22
C GLU A 11 -10.70 -53.97 -67.62
N LEU A 12 -10.39 -54.71 -68.68
CA LEU A 12 -10.64 -54.28 -70.07
C LEU A 12 -12.11 -54.45 -70.49
N LYS A 13 -12.97 -55.07 -69.68
CA LYS A 13 -14.43 -55.21 -69.89
C LYS A 13 -14.81 -55.67 -71.31
N GLY A 14 -14.06 -56.61 -71.86
CA GLY A 14 -14.28 -57.18 -73.20
C GLY A 14 -13.64 -56.42 -74.36
N LEU A 15 -12.89 -55.34 -74.09
CA LEU A 15 -12.10 -54.64 -75.09
C LEU A 15 -10.84 -55.42 -75.46
N PHE A 16 -10.43 -55.30 -76.72
CA PHE A 16 -9.25 -55.99 -77.23
C PHE A 16 -7.97 -55.36 -76.69
N ARG A 17 -7.08 -56.18 -76.12
CA ARG A 17 -5.76 -55.74 -75.66
C ARG A 17 -4.90 -55.33 -76.87
N PRO A 18 -4.36 -54.10 -76.89
CA PRO A 18 -3.46 -53.68 -77.96
C PRO A 18 -2.19 -54.55 -78.01
N PRO A 19 -1.52 -54.61 -79.19
CA PRO A 19 -0.21 -55.24 -79.28
C PRO A 19 0.81 -54.58 -78.34
N PRO A 20 1.87 -55.30 -77.93
CA PRO A 20 2.94 -54.74 -77.13
C PRO A 20 3.56 -53.52 -77.84
N ILE A 21 3.92 -52.52 -77.05
CA ILE A 21 4.46 -51.25 -77.55
C ILE A 21 5.75 -51.51 -78.33
N SER A 22 5.82 -50.96 -79.54
CA SER A 22 7.00 -51.08 -80.40
C SER A 22 8.22 -50.43 -79.77
N ASN A 23 9.42 -50.93 -80.08
CA ASN A 23 10.69 -50.30 -79.70
C ASN A 23 11.54 -50.04 -80.96
N PRO A 24 11.68 -48.79 -81.41
CA PRO A 24 11.20 -47.55 -80.78
C PRO A 24 9.67 -47.37 -80.86
N PRO A 25 9.08 -46.61 -79.92
CA PRO A 25 7.64 -46.34 -79.91
C PRO A 25 7.21 -45.56 -81.15
N THR A 26 6.07 -45.94 -81.71
CA THR A 26 5.53 -45.36 -82.94
C THR A 26 4.24 -44.58 -82.67
N ILE A 27 3.85 -43.69 -83.59
CA ILE A 27 2.54 -43.01 -83.57
C ILE A 27 1.39 -44.02 -83.52
N ARG A 28 1.59 -45.23 -84.05
CA ARG A 28 0.59 -46.31 -84.00
C ARG A 28 0.38 -46.81 -82.57
N ASP A 29 1.44 -46.92 -81.77
CA ASP A 29 1.33 -47.32 -80.36
C ASP A 29 0.57 -46.27 -79.55
N LEU A 30 0.83 -44.98 -79.80
CA LEU A 30 0.09 -43.88 -79.19
C LEU A 30 -1.40 -43.92 -79.57
N SER A 31 -1.70 -44.08 -80.87
CA SER A 31 -3.08 -44.20 -81.37
C SER A 31 -3.83 -45.37 -80.72
N ASN A 32 -3.16 -46.52 -80.56
CA ASN A 32 -3.74 -47.68 -79.89
C ASN A 32 -4.09 -47.39 -78.42
N VAL A 33 -3.23 -46.68 -77.68
CA VAL A 33 -3.50 -46.28 -76.28
C VAL A 33 -4.67 -45.30 -76.21
N PHE A 34 -4.73 -44.32 -77.11
CA PHE A 34 -5.84 -43.37 -77.18
C PHE A 34 -7.18 -44.06 -77.48
N HIS A 35 -7.21 -44.99 -78.42
CA HIS A 35 -8.40 -45.77 -78.75
C HIS A 35 -8.84 -46.63 -77.58
N LEU A 36 -7.90 -47.35 -76.95
CA LEU A 36 -8.20 -48.15 -75.77
C LEU A 36 -8.78 -47.30 -74.64
N LYS A 37 -8.15 -46.15 -74.35
CA LYS A 37 -8.64 -45.19 -73.35
C LYS A 37 -10.06 -44.77 -73.70
N ARG A 38 -10.28 -44.23 -74.89
CA ARG A 38 -11.60 -43.75 -75.33
C ARG A 38 -12.67 -44.84 -75.22
N ASP A 39 -12.38 -46.04 -75.69
CA ASP A 39 -13.34 -47.14 -75.72
C ASP A 39 -13.62 -47.64 -74.29
N LEU A 40 -12.61 -47.65 -73.40
CA LEU A 40 -12.78 -47.95 -71.98
C LEU A 40 -13.69 -46.92 -71.28
N PHE A 41 -13.54 -45.64 -71.62
CA PHE A 41 -14.42 -44.56 -71.14
C PHE A 41 -15.86 -44.67 -71.68
N GLN A 42 -16.09 -45.31 -72.82
CA GLN A 42 -17.44 -45.49 -73.39
C GLN A 42 -18.18 -46.70 -72.84
N VAL A 43 -17.45 -47.76 -72.50
CA VAL A 43 -18.04 -49.04 -72.04
C VAL A 43 -18.33 -49.03 -70.53
N SER A 44 -17.83 -48.04 -69.78
CA SER A 44 -17.84 -48.10 -68.32
C SER A 44 -17.88 -46.75 -67.59
N ASP A 45 -18.86 -46.61 -66.69
CA ASP A 45 -18.95 -45.50 -65.74
C ASP A 45 -18.05 -45.67 -64.48
N THR A 46 -17.46 -46.87 -64.27
CA THR A 46 -16.59 -47.17 -63.12
C THR A 46 -15.33 -47.94 -63.52
N TYR A 47 -14.18 -47.27 -63.47
CA TYR A 47 -12.85 -47.83 -63.70
C TYR A 47 -11.91 -47.46 -62.55
N SER A 48 -10.87 -48.25 -62.32
CA SER A 48 -9.86 -47.93 -61.30
C SER A 48 -9.09 -46.68 -61.69
N ASN A 49 -8.96 -45.74 -60.76
CA ASN A 49 -8.12 -44.55 -60.92
C ASN A 49 -6.66 -44.92 -61.23
N GLU A 50 -6.20 -46.09 -60.77
CA GLU A 50 -4.87 -46.60 -61.05
C GLU A 50 -4.70 -46.98 -62.53
N THR A 51 -5.68 -47.68 -63.11
CA THR A 51 -5.67 -48.12 -64.52
C THR A 51 -5.70 -46.92 -65.46
N VAL A 52 -6.55 -45.93 -65.19
CA VAL A 52 -6.59 -44.68 -65.97
C VAL A 52 -5.34 -43.85 -65.74
N GLY A 53 -4.80 -43.79 -64.53
CA GLY A 53 -3.52 -43.14 -64.24
C GLY A 53 -2.38 -43.75 -65.06
N LYS A 54 -2.28 -45.09 -65.10
CA LYS A 54 -1.28 -45.82 -65.90
C LYS A 54 -1.44 -45.55 -67.41
N LEU A 55 -2.66 -45.54 -67.94
CA LEU A 55 -2.94 -45.24 -69.35
C LEU A 55 -2.59 -43.79 -69.72
N VAL A 56 -2.92 -42.83 -68.86
CA VAL A 56 -2.63 -41.39 -69.07
C VAL A 56 -1.12 -41.15 -69.03
N LEU A 57 -0.41 -41.76 -68.08
CA LEU A 57 1.06 -41.68 -68.01
C LEU A 57 1.70 -42.32 -69.24
N LEU A 58 1.18 -43.46 -69.70
CA LEU A 58 1.67 -44.12 -70.89
C LEU A 58 1.47 -43.26 -72.15
N GLU A 59 0.28 -42.69 -72.33
CA GLU A 59 -0.04 -41.77 -73.42
C GLU A 59 0.89 -40.56 -73.42
N HIS A 60 1.10 -39.94 -72.25
CA HIS A 60 2.03 -38.83 -72.09
C HIS A 60 3.46 -39.22 -72.49
N ASN A 61 3.94 -40.39 -72.03
CA ASN A 61 5.29 -40.87 -72.35
C ASN A 61 5.45 -41.23 -73.84
N LEU A 62 4.43 -41.81 -74.47
CA LEU A 62 4.42 -42.11 -75.91
C LEU A 62 4.34 -40.85 -76.78
N CYS A 63 3.59 -39.83 -76.35
CA CYS A 63 3.59 -38.50 -76.97
C CYS A 63 4.97 -37.88 -76.94
N ARG A 64 5.62 -37.86 -75.76
CA ARG A 64 6.97 -37.32 -75.59
C ARG A 64 8.01 -38.06 -76.43
N ALA A 65 7.95 -39.40 -76.43
CA ALA A 65 8.84 -40.22 -77.25
C ALA A 65 8.63 -39.98 -78.76
N SER A 66 7.38 -39.73 -79.19
CA SER A 66 7.06 -39.40 -80.59
C SER A 66 7.53 -38.00 -81.00
N LEU A 67 7.68 -37.08 -80.03
CA LEU A 67 8.16 -35.72 -80.24
C LEU A 67 9.70 -35.59 -80.21
N ASN A 68 10.45 -36.69 -80.00
CA ASN A 68 11.90 -36.69 -79.77
C ASN A 68 12.33 -35.73 -78.63
N GLU A 69 11.45 -35.49 -77.66
CA GLU A 69 11.77 -34.68 -76.50
C GLU A 69 12.67 -35.49 -75.56
N ALA A 70 13.89 -35.00 -75.33
CA ALA A 70 14.80 -35.59 -74.36
C ALA A 70 14.14 -35.64 -72.96
N PRO A 71 14.45 -36.64 -72.12
CA PRO A 71 13.94 -36.68 -70.75
C PRO A 71 14.45 -35.46 -69.98
N GLU A 72 13.56 -34.50 -69.67
CA GLU A 72 13.85 -33.46 -68.68
C GLU A 72 14.28 -34.09 -67.34
N PRO A 73 15.25 -33.47 -66.63
CA PRO A 73 15.67 -33.95 -65.32
C PRO A 73 14.49 -33.89 -64.33
N GLU A 74 14.34 -34.91 -63.50
CA GLU A 74 13.30 -34.97 -62.47
C GLU A 74 13.31 -33.71 -61.57
N PRO A 75 12.14 -33.19 -61.15
CA PRO A 75 12.10 -32.03 -60.25
C PRO A 75 12.71 -32.44 -58.90
N GLU A 76 13.80 -31.78 -58.51
CA GLU A 76 14.52 -32.15 -57.29
C GLU A 76 13.65 -32.02 -56.02
N PRO A 77 13.75 -32.96 -55.06
CA PRO A 77 12.87 -33.04 -53.89
C PRO A 77 13.06 -31.92 -52.83
N HIS A 78 13.76 -30.83 -53.15
CA HIS A 78 14.31 -29.90 -52.16
C HIS A 78 13.37 -28.79 -51.66
N GLY A 79 12.28 -28.45 -52.37
CA GLY A 79 11.43 -27.31 -51.99
C GLY A 79 10.67 -27.49 -50.67
N LEU A 80 9.98 -28.63 -50.51
CA LEU A 80 9.19 -28.93 -49.31
C LEU A 80 10.08 -29.33 -48.12
N GLN A 81 11.16 -30.07 -48.39
CA GLN A 81 12.16 -30.47 -47.40
C GLN A 81 12.86 -29.23 -46.80
N ALA A 82 13.24 -28.26 -47.63
CA ALA A 82 13.87 -27.02 -47.17
C ALA A 82 12.92 -26.16 -46.32
N ILE A 83 11.64 -26.06 -46.69
CA ILE A 83 10.64 -25.32 -45.88
C ILE A 83 10.45 -25.95 -44.51
N LEU A 84 10.34 -27.29 -44.44
CA LEU A 84 10.22 -28.01 -43.17
C LEU A 84 11.46 -27.81 -42.29
N GLN A 85 12.64 -27.85 -42.89
CA GLN A 85 13.91 -27.64 -42.18
C GLN A 85 14.02 -26.21 -41.64
N GLN A 86 13.69 -25.21 -42.46
CA GLN A 86 13.68 -23.81 -42.04
C GLN A 86 12.66 -23.56 -40.90
N MET A 87 11.49 -24.21 -40.97
CA MET A 87 10.50 -24.15 -39.88
C MET A 87 11.07 -24.77 -38.59
N GLN A 88 11.71 -25.93 -38.66
CA GLN A 88 12.33 -26.58 -37.49
C GLN A 88 13.43 -25.71 -36.88
N GLU A 89 14.29 -25.11 -37.70
CA GLU A 89 15.33 -24.18 -37.26
C GLU A 89 14.75 -22.91 -36.61
N SER A 90 13.66 -22.38 -37.15
CA SER A 90 12.96 -21.25 -36.53
C SER A 90 12.34 -21.61 -35.17
N GLN A 91 11.82 -22.83 -35.03
CA GLN A 91 11.23 -23.32 -33.78
C GLN A 91 12.31 -23.55 -32.71
N THR A 92 13.47 -24.10 -33.07
CA THR A 92 14.57 -24.31 -32.13
C THR A 92 15.14 -22.97 -31.65
N MET A 93 15.28 -21.98 -32.53
CA MET A 93 15.71 -20.64 -32.15
C MET A 93 14.71 -19.95 -31.22
N LEU A 94 13.39 -20.11 -31.46
CA LEU A 94 12.36 -19.57 -30.58
C LEU A 94 12.40 -20.20 -29.18
N LEU A 95 12.57 -21.52 -29.10
CA LEU A 95 12.70 -22.23 -27.82
C LEU A 95 13.93 -21.76 -27.04
N ALA A 96 15.07 -21.63 -27.71
CA ALA A 96 16.29 -21.11 -27.09
C ALA A 96 16.12 -19.68 -26.56
N ALA A 97 15.43 -18.81 -27.30
CA ALA A 97 15.13 -17.44 -26.87
C ALA A 97 14.20 -17.42 -25.65
N ILE A 98 13.20 -18.30 -25.59
CA ILE A 98 12.30 -18.43 -24.44
C ILE A 98 13.06 -18.88 -23.20
N ASP A 99 13.95 -19.87 -23.33
CA ASP A 99 14.73 -20.37 -22.20
C ASP A 99 15.73 -19.33 -21.68
N ALA A 100 16.35 -18.56 -22.58
CA ALA A 100 17.20 -17.43 -22.21
C ALA A 100 16.40 -16.35 -21.44
N ALA A 101 15.22 -15.97 -21.92
CA ALA A 101 14.35 -15.00 -21.24
C ALA A 101 13.87 -15.51 -19.87
N ARG A 102 13.57 -16.81 -19.74
CA ARG A 102 13.22 -17.43 -18.46
C ARG A 102 14.38 -17.42 -17.47
N ALA A 103 15.60 -17.68 -17.94
CA ALA A 103 16.78 -17.63 -17.10
C ALA A 103 17.02 -16.21 -16.57
N GLU A 104 16.88 -15.19 -17.42
CA GLU A 104 16.96 -13.78 -17.01
C GLU A 104 15.85 -13.39 -16.02
N ALA A 105 14.61 -13.83 -16.27
CA ALA A 105 13.51 -13.59 -15.34
C ALA A 105 13.75 -14.27 -13.97
N ALA A 106 14.32 -15.47 -13.95
CA ALA A 106 14.65 -16.19 -12.72
C ALA A 106 15.74 -15.49 -11.91
N THR A 107 16.79 -14.96 -12.57
CA THR A 107 17.84 -14.19 -11.89
C THR A 107 17.30 -12.88 -11.34
N ALA A 108 16.45 -12.17 -12.09
CA ALA A 108 15.77 -10.97 -11.63
C ALA A 108 14.86 -11.25 -10.42
N ALA A 109 14.10 -12.34 -10.45
CA ALA A 109 13.25 -12.75 -9.33
C ALA A 109 14.07 -13.05 -8.06
N GLN A 110 15.21 -13.72 -8.21
CA GLN A 110 16.11 -14.01 -7.10
C GLN A 110 16.72 -12.73 -6.51
N ALA A 111 17.11 -11.77 -7.36
CA ALA A 111 17.62 -10.47 -6.92
C ALA A 111 16.55 -9.68 -6.15
N ASN A 112 15.31 -9.68 -6.65
CA ASN A 112 14.18 -9.05 -5.97
C ASN A 112 13.88 -9.70 -4.62
N ALA A 113 13.89 -11.03 -4.53
CA ALA A 113 13.70 -11.74 -3.26
C ALA A 113 14.76 -11.36 -2.22
N ALA A 114 16.03 -11.25 -2.63
CA ALA A 114 17.11 -10.81 -1.77
C ALA A 114 16.93 -9.34 -1.31
N ALA A 115 16.50 -8.46 -2.21
CA ALA A 115 16.23 -7.06 -1.89
C ALA A 115 15.05 -6.91 -0.90
N ILE A 116 13.98 -7.70 -1.08
CA ILE A 116 12.83 -7.73 -0.16
C ILE A 116 13.29 -8.20 1.23
N ALA A 117 14.05 -9.29 1.32
CA ALA A 117 14.57 -9.77 2.60
C ALA A 117 15.45 -8.72 3.33
N ALA A 118 16.25 -7.97 2.58
CA ALA A 118 17.05 -6.87 3.14
C ALA A 118 16.17 -5.70 3.63
N LEU A 119 15.07 -5.40 2.93
CA LEU A 119 14.09 -4.40 3.37
C LEU A 119 13.36 -4.85 4.64
N ASP A 120 12.93 -6.11 4.70
CA ASP A 120 12.27 -6.67 5.90
C ASP A 120 13.16 -6.55 7.13
N ALA A 121 14.46 -6.87 6.99
CA ALA A 121 15.43 -6.71 8.08
C ALA A 121 15.57 -5.25 8.53
N ARG A 122 15.55 -4.30 7.58
CA ARG A 122 15.61 -2.86 7.89
C ARG A 122 14.34 -2.38 8.59
N VAL A 123 13.17 -2.84 8.16
CA VAL A 123 11.87 -2.52 8.79
C VAL A 123 11.84 -3.04 10.22
N ALA A 124 12.22 -4.30 10.44
CA ALA A 124 12.31 -4.86 11.79
C ALA A 124 13.27 -4.05 12.70
N GLY A 125 14.39 -3.57 12.15
CA GLY A 125 15.31 -2.69 12.86
C GLY A 125 14.72 -1.31 13.19
N ILE A 126 13.85 -0.77 12.34
CA ILE A 126 13.11 0.47 12.59
C ILE A 126 12.07 0.24 13.70
N ASP A 127 11.30 -0.85 13.63
CA ASP A 127 10.28 -1.17 14.64
C ASP A 127 10.88 -1.28 16.05
N ALA A 128 12.03 -1.95 16.18
CA ALA A 128 12.75 -2.04 17.44
C ALA A 128 13.18 -0.65 17.99
N ARG A 129 13.60 0.26 17.10
CA ARG A 129 13.97 1.63 17.48
C ARG A 129 12.76 2.45 17.90
N VAL A 130 11.63 2.29 17.22
CA VAL A 130 10.36 2.97 17.57
C VAL A 130 9.90 2.51 18.96
N ALA A 131 9.88 1.20 19.23
CA ALA A 131 9.52 0.68 20.56
C ALA A 131 10.43 1.20 21.69
N ALA A 132 11.74 1.36 21.41
CA ALA A 132 12.67 1.96 22.35
C ALA A 132 12.41 3.45 22.58
N ILE A 133 11.99 4.19 21.54
CA ILE A 133 11.58 5.59 21.65
C ILE A 133 10.31 5.72 22.49
N ASP A 134 9.29 4.89 22.24
CA ASP A 134 8.04 4.91 22.99
C ASP A 134 8.28 4.73 24.49
N THR A 135 9.15 3.78 24.85
CA THR A 135 9.55 3.54 26.24
C THR A 135 10.21 4.78 26.86
N ARG A 136 11.07 5.47 26.11
CA ARG A 136 11.75 6.70 26.57
C ARG A 136 10.78 7.86 26.73
N VAL A 137 9.81 8.00 25.83
CA VAL A 137 8.78 9.04 25.90
C VAL A 137 7.90 8.82 27.14
N ALA A 138 7.44 7.59 27.38
CA ALA A 138 6.66 7.27 28.58
C ALA A 138 7.43 7.60 29.89
N ALA A 139 8.74 7.33 29.91
CA ALA A 139 9.59 7.70 31.06
C ALA A 139 9.75 9.23 31.21
N ILE A 140 9.79 9.98 30.10
CA ILE A 140 9.81 11.45 30.13
C ILE A 140 8.48 11.98 30.65
N ASP A 141 7.35 11.47 30.19
CA ASP A 141 6.01 11.89 30.63
C ASP A 141 5.86 11.72 32.15
N ALA A 142 6.28 10.57 32.69
CA ALA A 142 6.26 10.32 34.13
C ALA A 142 7.13 11.33 34.91
N ARG A 143 8.28 11.73 34.35
CA ARG A 143 9.15 12.74 34.96
C ARG A 143 8.53 14.13 34.93
N VAL A 144 7.85 14.49 33.84
CA VAL A 144 7.15 15.78 33.70
C VAL A 144 6.03 15.88 34.75
N VAL A 145 5.20 14.85 34.88
CA VAL A 145 4.17 14.77 35.95
C VAL A 145 4.80 14.92 37.34
N GLY A 146 5.96 14.28 37.56
CA GLY A 146 6.71 14.42 38.80
C GLY A 146 7.23 15.84 39.06
N ILE A 147 7.57 16.59 38.01
CA ILE A 147 7.99 18.00 38.10
C ILE A 147 6.79 18.90 38.38
N ASP A 148 5.67 18.71 37.69
CA ASP A 148 4.45 19.49 37.87
C ASP A 148 3.95 19.41 39.32
N ASN A 149 3.89 18.20 39.89
CA ASN A 149 3.51 17.99 41.29
C ASN A 149 4.45 18.73 42.26
N LYS A 150 5.77 18.77 41.97
CA LYS A 150 6.73 19.51 42.80
C LYS A 150 6.53 21.02 42.66
N LEU A 151 6.22 21.51 41.47
CA LEU A 151 5.95 22.93 41.21
C LEU A 151 4.68 23.39 41.93
N ASP A 152 3.62 22.59 41.91
CA ASP A 152 2.36 22.87 42.63
C ASP A 152 2.56 22.94 44.14
N ARG A 153 3.35 21.99 44.67
CA ARG A 153 3.75 22.00 46.08
C ARG A 153 4.56 23.25 46.42
N LEU A 154 5.59 23.57 45.65
CA LEU A 154 6.42 24.75 45.88
C LEU A 154 5.60 26.05 45.79
N SER A 155 4.68 26.14 44.83
CA SER A 155 3.77 27.28 44.69
C SER A 155 2.86 27.44 45.90
N THR A 156 2.39 26.33 46.47
CA THR A 156 1.58 26.33 47.69
C THR A 156 2.39 26.75 48.92
N GLU A 157 3.58 26.18 49.11
CA GLU A 157 4.51 26.57 50.19
C GLU A 157 4.92 28.04 50.07
N MET A 158 5.17 28.55 48.87
CA MET A 158 5.49 29.96 48.63
C MET A 158 4.33 30.88 49.00
N ARG A 159 3.08 30.53 48.64
CA ARG A 159 1.89 31.31 49.03
C ARG A 159 1.69 31.31 50.55
N GLN A 160 1.91 30.18 51.22
CA GLN A 160 1.85 30.08 52.68
C GLN A 160 2.91 30.97 53.35
N ASN A 161 4.17 30.85 52.89
CA ASN A 161 5.28 31.68 53.39
C ASN A 161 5.00 33.17 53.17
N HIS A 162 4.52 33.55 52.00
CA HIS A 162 4.13 34.93 51.71
C HIS A 162 3.03 35.41 52.66
N GLY A 163 1.99 34.60 52.88
CA GLY A 163 0.91 34.93 53.82
C GLY A 163 1.40 35.07 55.27
N ALA A 164 2.30 34.20 55.71
CA ALA A 164 2.90 34.29 57.04
C ALA A 164 3.73 35.58 57.21
N VAL A 165 4.56 35.90 56.22
CA VAL A 165 5.37 37.14 56.20
C VAL A 165 4.46 38.37 56.17
N ALA A 166 3.41 38.37 55.35
CA ALA A 166 2.45 39.47 55.28
C ALA A 166 1.75 39.70 56.63
N LYS A 167 1.29 38.63 57.30
CA LYS A 167 0.69 38.73 58.66
C LYS A 167 1.67 39.30 59.67
N ILE A 168 2.93 38.83 59.68
CA ILE A 168 3.97 39.34 60.58
C ILE A 168 4.17 40.85 60.34
N LEU A 169 4.36 41.26 59.09
CA LEU A 169 4.59 42.66 58.75
C LEU A 169 3.38 43.53 59.11
N ASN A 170 2.16 43.10 58.81
CA ASN A 170 0.93 43.80 59.20
C ASN A 170 0.82 43.94 60.74
N SER A 171 1.21 42.92 61.50
CA SER A 171 1.21 42.97 62.98
C SER A 171 2.25 43.92 63.58
N MET A 172 3.32 44.18 62.83
CA MET A 172 4.41 45.09 63.21
C MET A 172 4.11 46.54 62.83
N GLN A 173 3.22 46.77 61.87
CA GLN A 173 2.77 48.12 61.51
C GLN A 173 2.03 48.77 62.68
N SER A 174 2.14 50.10 62.79
CA SER A 174 1.41 50.86 63.79
C SER A 174 -0.11 50.74 63.55
N ALA A 175 -0.91 50.87 64.61
CA ALA A 175 -2.38 50.83 64.57
C ALA A 175 -3.04 51.98 63.76
N GLY A 176 -2.29 52.66 62.88
CA GLY A 176 -2.81 53.73 62.05
C GLY A 176 -3.82 53.20 61.05
N LEU A 177 -5.00 53.82 60.97
CA LEU A 177 -6.08 53.38 60.07
C LEU A 177 -5.72 53.42 58.57
N ARG A 178 -4.71 54.20 58.19
CA ARG A 178 -4.27 54.46 56.80
C ARG A 178 -2.93 53.81 56.44
N THR A 179 -2.36 52.97 57.32
CA THR A 179 -1.12 52.26 57.01
C THR A 179 -1.40 51.17 55.97
N PRO A 180 -0.54 51.03 54.94
CA PRO A 180 -0.77 50.08 53.88
C PRO A 180 -0.56 48.64 54.36
N LEU A 181 -1.62 47.85 54.36
CA LEU A 181 -1.57 46.42 54.65
C LEU A 181 -1.05 45.64 53.45
N LEU A 182 -0.21 44.65 53.73
CA LEU A 182 0.18 43.66 52.74
C LEU A 182 -0.96 42.64 52.55
N THR A 183 -1.16 42.23 51.30
CA THR A 183 -2.16 41.24 50.93
C THR A 183 -1.85 39.90 51.58
N VAL A 184 -2.79 39.39 52.37
CA VAL A 184 -2.72 38.04 52.93
C VAL A 184 -3.60 37.11 52.06
N PRO A 185 -3.08 35.95 51.61
CA PRO A 185 -3.89 34.93 50.96
C PRO A 185 -5.06 34.47 51.85
N PHE A 186 -6.16 34.04 51.23
CA PHE A 186 -7.29 33.42 51.91
C PHE A 186 -6.91 32.08 52.56
N ALA A 187 -7.84 31.51 53.34
CA ALA A 187 -7.62 30.25 54.04
C ALA A 187 -7.24 29.08 53.11
N ASN A 188 -7.70 29.12 51.86
CA ASN A 188 -7.35 28.14 50.82
C ASN A 188 -5.99 28.42 50.13
N ASN A 189 -5.18 29.33 50.67
CA ASN A 189 -3.91 29.82 50.11
C ASN A 189 -4.02 30.46 48.72
N GLN A 190 -5.21 30.87 48.29
CA GLN A 190 -5.38 31.65 47.06
C GLN A 190 -5.35 33.14 47.38
N LEU A 191 -4.88 33.94 46.43
CA LEU A 191 -4.95 35.39 46.53
C LEU A 191 -6.39 35.86 46.34
N PRO A 192 -6.79 37.00 46.95
CA PRO A 192 -8.05 37.63 46.65
C PRO A 192 -8.22 37.80 45.13
N PRO A 193 -9.33 37.32 44.55
CA PRO A 193 -9.55 37.41 43.11
C PRO A 193 -9.70 38.88 42.69
N GLN A 194 -9.40 39.17 41.41
CA GLN A 194 -9.36 40.54 40.89
C GLN A 194 -10.71 41.30 40.95
N ASN A 195 -11.82 40.59 41.16
CA ASN A 195 -13.16 41.17 41.30
C ASN A 195 -13.50 41.65 42.72
N LEU A 196 -12.56 41.52 43.66
CA LEU A 196 -12.68 41.95 45.04
C LEU A 196 -11.67 43.06 45.31
N ASP A 197 -12.12 44.17 45.90
CA ASP A 197 -11.27 45.32 46.18
C ASP A 197 -10.20 44.95 47.22
N VAL A 198 -8.93 45.08 46.86
CA VAL A 198 -7.80 44.81 47.75
C VAL A 198 -7.95 45.60 49.06
N LEU A 199 -7.88 44.90 50.20
CA LEU A 199 -7.91 45.49 51.53
C LEU A 199 -6.59 46.23 51.78
N ARG A 200 -6.54 47.51 51.40
CA ARG A 200 -5.30 48.32 51.39
C ARG A 200 -4.89 48.82 52.76
N ASP A 201 -5.83 49.02 53.67
CA ASP A 201 -5.59 49.60 55.00
C ASP A 201 -6.66 49.15 55.99
N ARG A 202 -6.48 49.42 57.29
CA ARG A 202 -7.46 49.04 58.31
C ARG A 202 -8.80 49.79 58.14
N PHE A 203 -8.75 51.02 57.65
CA PHE A 203 -9.95 51.83 57.36
C PHE A 203 -10.87 51.15 56.34
N THR A 204 -10.32 50.63 55.25
CA THR A 204 -11.09 49.95 54.20
C THR A 204 -11.77 48.70 54.73
N VAL A 205 -11.12 47.95 55.63
CA VAL A 205 -11.72 46.78 56.29
C VAL A 205 -12.90 47.17 57.19
N LEU A 206 -12.77 48.27 57.95
CA LEU A 206 -13.83 48.77 58.83
C LEU A 206 -15.05 49.33 58.07
N HIS A 207 -14.87 49.78 56.82
CA HIS A 207 -15.91 50.40 56.01
C HIS A 207 -16.40 49.51 54.84
N LEU A 208 -16.20 48.19 54.93
CA LEU A 208 -16.73 47.25 53.95
C LEU A 208 -18.27 47.25 53.96
N SER A 209 -18.89 47.12 52.78
CA SER A 209 -20.32 46.83 52.71
C SER A 209 -20.63 45.46 53.32
N ALA A 210 -21.85 45.27 53.84
CA ALA A 210 -22.25 44.01 54.47
C ALA A 210 -22.10 42.78 53.56
N HIS A 211 -22.24 42.96 52.25
CA HIS A 211 -22.00 41.92 51.26
C HIS A 211 -20.49 41.61 51.09
N GLN A 212 -19.64 42.64 50.96
CA GLN A 212 -18.19 42.45 50.83
C GLN A 212 -17.59 41.84 52.10
N ARG A 213 -18.01 42.32 53.28
CA ARG A 213 -17.54 41.82 54.58
C ARG A 213 -17.86 40.34 54.74
N ARG A 214 -19.09 39.89 54.47
CA ARG A 214 -19.45 38.46 54.51
C ARG A 214 -18.60 37.64 53.54
N ARG A 215 -18.40 38.13 52.32
CA ARG A 215 -17.57 37.43 51.32
C ARG A 215 -16.12 37.30 51.77
N TYR A 216 -15.55 38.34 52.37
CA TYR A 216 -14.19 38.32 52.94
C TYR A 216 -14.11 37.44 54.19
N TYR A 217 -15.11 37.50 55.07
CA TYR A 217 -15.20 36.69 56.27
C TYR A 217 -15.19 35.20 55.93
N HIS A 218 -16.07 34.73 55.03
CA HIS A 218 -16.07 33.33 54.62
C HIS A 218 -14.80 32.90 53.88
N ALA A 219 -14.12 33.82 53.18
CA ALA A 219 -12.88 33.50 52.49
C ALA A 219 -11.67 33.36 53.43
N TYR A 220 -11.58 34.19 54.48
CA TYR A 220 -10.51 34.13 55.48
C TYR A 220 -10.82 33.16 56.64
N CYS A 221 -12.09 32.97 56.97
CA CYS A 221 -12.58 32.19 58.10
C CYS A 221 -13.71 31.23 57.64
N PRO A 222 -13.40 30.20 56.85
CA PRO A 222 -14.41 29.28 56.31
C PRO A 222 -15.15 28.48 57.41
N ASP A 223 -14.46 28.15 58.50
CA ASP A 223 -15.03 27.41 59.65
C ASP A 223 -15.58 28.34 60.75
N GLY A 224 -15.72 29.63 60.46
CA GLY A 224 -16.14 30.64 61.42
C GLY A 224 -17.62 30.52 61.81
N ALA A 225 -17.91 30.52 63.11
CA ALA A 225 -19.26 30.42 63.67
C ALA A 225 -19.91 31.78 64.00
N ILE A 226 -19.35 32.89 63.49
CA ILE A 226 -19.90 34.24 63.76
C ILE A 226 -21.16 34.42 62.92
N ALA A 227 -22.24 34.83 63.58
CA ALA A 227 -23.53 35.04 62.93
C ALA A 227 -23.44 36.13 61.84
N ASP A 228 -24.26 36.00 60.81
CA ASP A 228 -24.25 36.86 59.62
C ASP A 228 -24.55 38.34 59.92
N ASP A 229 -25.28 38.59 61.01
CA ASP A 229 -25.70 39.90 61.52
C ASP A 229 -24.67 40.55 62.47
N ASN A 230 -23.68 39.81 62.94
CA ASN A 230 -22.62 40.34 63.81
C ASN A 230 -21.51 41.00 62.98
N GLU A 231 -21.76 42.23 62.54
CA GLU A 231 -20.84 43.00 61.71
C GLU A 231 -19.47 43.24 62.37
N ASP A 232 -19.45 43.57 63.66
CA ASP A 232 -18.24 43.87 64.41
C ASP A 232 -17.39 42.61 64.60
N GLY A 233 -18.02 41.48 64.90
CA GLY A 233 -17.36 40.19 65.02
C GLY A 233 -16.72 39.74 63.71
N GLN A 234 -17.42 39.89 62.58
CA GLN A 234 -16.86 39.57 61.25
C GLN A 234 -15.69 40.48 60.90
N THR A 235 -15.81 41.79 61.16
CA THR A 235 -14.76 42.77 60.90
C THR A 235 -13.52 42.49 61.73
N HIS A 236 -13.73 42.16 63.02
CA HIS A 236 -12.66 41.78 63.92
C HIS A 236 -11.93 40.50 63.45
N ALA A 237 -12.68 39.48 63.05
CA ALA A 237 -12.11 38.23 62.53
C ALA A 237 -11.31 38.45 61.24
N ILE A 238 -11.78 39.33 60.33
CA ILE A 238 -11.03 39.70 59.11
C ILE A 238 -9.72 40.40 59.48
N LEU A 239 -9.76 41.38 60.38
CA LEU A 239 -8.54 42.09 60.83
C LEU A 239 -7.54 41.13 61.50
N GLN A 240 -8.02 40.20 62.31
CA GLN A 240 -7.19 39.16 62.91
C GLN A 240 -6.57 38.24 61.86
N ALA A 241 -7.35 37.84 60.85
CA ALA A 241 -6.85 37.02 59.74
C ALA A 241 -5.78 37.74 58.89
N LEU A 242 -5.86 39.07 58.78
CA LEU A 242 -4.85 39.91 58.14
C LEU A 242 -3.58 40.13 58.99
N GLY A 243 -3.59 39.70 60.26
CA GLY A 243 -2.48 39.87 61.21
C GLY A 243 -2.51 41.19 61.96
N CYS A 244 -3.59 41.98 61.89
CA CYS A 244 -3.73 43.20 62.67
C CYS A 244 -4.01 42.87 64.15
N LYS A 245 -3.40 43.62 65.07
CA LYS A 245 -3.64 43.44 66.52
C LYS A 245 -5.00 44.02 66.90
N SER A 246 -5.75 43.32 67.75
CA SER A 246 -6.94 43.88 68.42
C SER A 246 -6.51 45.08 69.24
N THR A 247 -6.95 46.26 68.85
CA THR A 247 -6.89 47.45 69.69
C THR A 247 -8.31 47.69 70.16
N ASP A 248 -8.54 47.56 71.47
CA ASP A 248 -9.88 47.67 72.09
C ASP A 248 -10.56 49.04 71.87
N ASN A 249 -9.84 50.02 71.31
CA ASN A 249 -10.31 51.39 71.03
C ASN A 249 -10.85 51.64 69.62
N GLU A 250 -10.88 50.65 68.72
CA GLU A 250 -11.22 50.90 67.30
C GLU A 250 -12.64 50.53 66.86
N LEU A 251 -13.40 49.85 67.73
CA LEU A 251 -14.81 49.50 67.48
C LEU A 251 -15.79 50.38 68.27
N GLY A 252 -15.27 51.31 69.08
CA GLY A 252 -16.06 52.22 69.91
C GLY A 252 -15.85 53.67 69.51
N ASN A 253 -16.56 54.13 68.47
CA ASN A 253 -16.96 55.51 68.28
C ASN A 253 -18.03 55.61 67.18
#